data_AF-A0A966ZC42-F1
#
_entry.id   AF-A0A966ZC42-F1
#
_cell.length_a   1.000
_cell.length_b   1.000
_cell.length_c   1.000
_cell.angle_alpha   90.00
_cell.angle_beta   90.00
_cell.angle_gamma   90.00
#
_symmetry.space_group_name_H-M   'P 1'
#
loop_
_entity.id
_entity.type
_entity.pdbx_description
1 polymer ?
#
loop_
_entity_poly.entity_id
_entity_poly.type
_entity_poly.pdbx_seq_one_letter_code
_entity_poly.pdbx_strand_id
1 'polypeptide(L)'
;PSPPEAPDSPWLHWVNEDVAYIIKGDERSRYLALKTEQEREQFIGQFWERRDPTPGTAANETKEEHYRRIANANQKYRAASGTPGWRTDRGRIYISFGPPDELESHPVVGSTPAYDAWRYRMIPGVGKDVIMEFVDSSGAGDYRMSLDPNGKKK
;
A
#
# COMPACT_ATOMS: atom_id res chain seq x y z
N PRO A 1 -16.36 -26.29 16.41
CA PRO A 1 -16.23 -24.93 15.85
C PRO A 1 -15.16 -24.15 16.62
N SER A 2 -14.12 -23.69 15.93
CA SER A 2 -13.11 -22.80 16.52
C SER A 2 -13.79 -21.49 16.95
N PRO A 3 -13.38 -20.88 18.08
CA PRO A 3 -13.93 -19.60 18.51
C PRO A 3 -13.78 -18.53 17.42
N PRO A 4 -14.67 -17.52 17.37
CA PRO A 4 -14.41 -16.33 16.55
C PRO A 4 -13.06 -15.74 16.95
N GLU A 5 -12.21 -15.46 15.96
CA GLU A 5 -10.90 -14.88 16.19
C GLU A 5 -11.00 -13.51 16.87
N ALA A 6 -10.10 -13.28 17.83
CA ALA A 6 -9.96 -11.96 18.41
C ALA A 6 -9.64 -10.93 17.31
N PRO A 7 -10.19 -9.72 17.38
CA PRO A 7 -9.99 -8.68 16.37
C PRO A 7 -8.51 -8.32 16.12
N ASP A 8 -7.63 -8.57 17.08
CA ASP A 8 -6.17 -8.34 17.00
C ASP A 8 -5.35 -9.63 16.79
N SER A 9 -5.96 -10.66 16.18
CA SER A 9 -5.24 -11.88 15.83
C SER A 9 -4.14 -11.60 14.79
N PRO A 10 -2.93 -12.20 14.91
CA PRO A 10 -1.88 -12.13 13.89
C PRO A 10 -2.39 -12.51 12.49
N TRP A 11 -3.38 -13.40 12.40
CA TRP A 11 -3.99 -13.84 11.14
C TRP A 11 -4.79 -12.75 10.46
N LEU A 12 -5.56 -11.97 11.25
CA LEU A 12 -6.31 -10.83 10.76
C LEU A 12 -5.37 -9.68 10.41
N HIS A 13 -4.32 -9.46 11.20
CA HIS A 13 -3.30 -8.46 10.90
C HIS A 13 -2.66 -8.70 9.52
N TRP A 14 -2.23 -9.93 9.23
CA TRP A 14 -1.60 -10.25 7.95
C TRP A 14 -2.51 -9.88 6.76
N VAL A 15 -3.77 -10.31 6.78
CA VAL A 15 -4.69 -10.07 5.64
C VAL A 15 -5.23 -8.64 5.58
N ASN A 16 -5.34 -7.95 6.72
CA ASN A 16 -5.90 -6.60 6.80
C ASN A 16 -4.87 -5.49 6.68
N GLU A 17 -3.61 -5.77 6.98
CA GLU A 17 -2.52 -4.79 7.02
C GLU A 17 -1.41 -5.19 6.07
N ASP A 18 -0.73 -6.32 6.33
CA ASP A 18 0.47 -6.70 5.57
C ASP A 18 0.18 -6.79 4.08
N VAL A 19 -0.83 -7.54 3.66
CA VAL A 19 -1.10 -7.78 2.24
C VAL A 19 -2.31 -7.02 1.69
N ALA A 20 -2.82 -6.03 2.44
CA ALA A 20 -4.07 -5.33 2.16
C ALA A 20 -4.20 -4.78 0.72
N TYR A 21 -3.08 -4.37 0.12
CA TYR A 21 -3.04 -3.76 -1.21
C TYR A 21 -2.66 -4.72 -2.35
N ILE A 22 -2.26 -5.94 -2.03
CA ILE A 22 -1.76 -6.92 -3.03
C ILE A 22 -2.51 -8.25 -3.02
N ILE A 23 -3.31 -8.51 -1.98
CA ILE A 23 -4.21 -9.67 -1.92
C ILE A 23 -5.46 -9.40 -2.76
N LYS A 24 -5.81 -10.34 -3.64
CA LYS A 24 -7.04 -10.24 -4.44
C LYS A 24 -8.28 -10.57 -3.60
N GLY A 25 -9.45 -10.12 -4.06
CA GLY A 25 -10.71 -10.34 -3.32
C GLY A 25 -11.02 -11.82 -3.08
N ASP A 26 -10.82 -12.66 -4.09
CA ASP A 26 -10.98 -14.11 -4.00
C ASP A 26 -9.94 -14.76 -3.06
N GLU A 27 -8.67 -14.34 -3.15
CA GLU A 27 -7.60 -14.78 -2.25
C GLU A 27 -7.93 -14.44 -0.79
N ARG A 28 -8.42 -13.23 -0.53
CA ARG A 28 -8.85 -12.77 0.80
C ARG A 28 -10.01 -13.61 1.34
N SER A 29 -11.05 -13.81 0.53
CA SER A 29 -12.20 -14.64 0.93
C SER A 29 -11.78 -16.07 1.24
N ARG A 30 -10.87 -16.65 0.45
CA ARG A 30 -10.33 -17.99 0.70
C ARG A 30 -9.53 -18.04 2.00
N TYR A 31 -8.65 -17.07 2.23
CA TYR A 31 -7.85 -17.01 3.46
C TYR A 31 -8.72 -16.90 4.72
N LEU A 32 -9.74 -16.03 4.69
CA LEU A 32 -10.68 -15.85 5.81
C LEU A 32 -11.57 -17.08 6.06
N ALA A 33 -11.74 -17.96 5.08
CA ALA A 33 -12.51 -19.19 5.24
C ALA A 33 -11.73 -20.29 5.98
N LEU A 34 -10.39 -20.24 6.01
CA LEU A 34 -9.52 -21.22 6.65
C LEU A 34 -9.77 -21.31 8.15
N LYS A 35 -9.66 -22.52 8.72
CA LYS A 35 -10.08 -22.81 10.10
C LYS A 35 -8.93 -23.09 11.03
N THR A 36 -7.80 -23.51 10.48
CA THR A 36 -6.61 -23.90 11.24
C THR A 36 -5.44 -22.97 10.95
N GLU A 37 -4.55 -22.86 11.93
CA GLU A 37 -3.28 -22.15 11.79
C GLU A 37 -2.42 -22.75 10.67
N GLN A 38 -2.31 -24.07 10.61
CA GLN A 38 -1.54 -24.78 9.59
C GLN A 38 -2.02 -24.47 8.16
N GLU A 39 -3.33 -24.44 7.92
CA GLU A 39 -3.88 -24.05 6.61
C GLU A 39 -3.50 -22.61 6.24
N ARG A 40 -3.49 -21.68 7.21
CA ARG A 40 -3.15 -20.28 6.99
C ARG A 40 -1.67 -20.10 6.72
N GLU A 41 -0.81 -20.75 7.48
CA GLU A 41 0.63 -20.75 7.22
C GLU A 41 0.93 -21.27 5.82
N GLN A 42 0.29 -22.38 5.42
CA GLN A 42 0.42 -22.94 4.08
C GLN A 42 -0.07 -21.96 3.01
N PHE A 43 -1.21 -21.29 3.24
CA PHE A 43 -1.72 -20.27 2.34
C PHE A 43 -0.75 -19.09 2.20
N ILE A 44 -0.20 -18.59 3.30
CA ILE A 44 0.76 -17.48 3.32
C ILE A 44 2.03 -17.87 2.55
N GLY A 45 2.54 -19.09 2.76
CA GLY A 45 3.67 -19.63 2.00
C GLY A 45 3.39 -19.61 0.49
N GLN A 46 2.28 -20.23 0.06
CA GLN A 46 1.87 -20.27 -1.35
C GLN A 46 1.54 -18.90 -1.94
N PHE A 47 1.10 -17.95 -1.11
CA PHE A 47 0.82 -16.58 -1.54
C PHE A 47 2.08 -15.87 -2.02
N TRP A 48 3.18 -16.02 -1.26
CA TRP A 48 4.48 -15.43 -1.59
C TRP A 48 5.23 -16.23 -2.64
N GLU A 49 5.17 -17.56 -2.60
CA GLU A 49 5.81 -18.43 -3.60
C GLU A 49 5.33 -18.13 -5.02
N ARG A 50 4.03 -17.92 -5.22
CA ARG A 50 3.47 -17.53 -6.53
C ARG A 50 3.90 -16.14 -7.02
N ARG A 51 4.46 -15.32 -6.13
CA ARG A 51 4.93 -13.95 -6.42
C ARG A 51 6.45 -13.86 -6.38
N ASP A 52 7.13 -15.00 -6.27
CA ASP A 52 8.59 -15.08 -6.28
C ASP A 52 9.13 -14.90 -7.71
N PRO A 53 9.93 -13.85 -7.99
CA PRO A 53 10.55 -13.66 -9.29
C PRO A 53 11.74 -14.60 -9.53
N THR A 54 12.28 -15.18 -8.45
CA THR A 54 13.50 -16.00 -8.48
C THR A 54 13.30 -17.34 -7.76
N PRO A 55 12.35 -18.19 -8.23
CA PRO A 55 12.10 -19.49 -7.61
C PRO A 55 13.39 -20.33 -7.55
N GLY A 56 13.77 -20.77 -6.35
CA GLY A 56 14.96 -21.59 -6.12
C GLY A 56 16.08 -20.90 -5.34
N THR A 57 15.95 -19.61 -5.04
CA THR A 57 16.74 -18.95 -3.98
C THR A 57 16.07 -19.18 -2.62
N ALA A 58 16.83 -18.99 -1.54
CA ALA A 58 16.29 -19.13 -0.18
C ALA A 58 15.42 -17.92 0.25
N ALA A 59 15.56 -16.79 -0.44
CA ALA A 59 14.87 -15.54 -0.15
C ALA A 59 13.79 -15.29 -1.19
N ASN A 60 12.66 -14.73 -0.78
CA ASN A 60 11.64 -14.24 -1.71
C ASN A 60 11.75 -12.71 -1.77
N GLU A 61 12.40 -12.21 -2.82
CA GLU A 61 12.76 -10.81 -2.98
C GLU A 61 11.51 -9.92 -3.03
N THR A 62 10.39 -10.44 -3.56
CA THR A 62 9.12 -9.69 -3.60
C THR A 62 8.51 -9.53 -2.21
N LYS A 63 8.56 -10.58 -1.37
CA LYS A 63 8.14 -10.51 0.03
C LYS A 63 8.99 -9.50 0.79
N GLU A 64 10.31 -9.61 0.69
CA GLU A 64 11.24 -8.70 1.38
C GLU A 64 11.02 -7.25 0.97
N GLU A 65 10.94 -7.00 -0.33
CA GLU A 65 10.68 -5.67 -0.89
C GLU A 65 9.33 -5.12 -0.42
N HIS A 66 8.29 -5.95 -0.38
CA HIS A 66 6.96 -5.55 0.07
C HIS A 66 6.97 -5.08 1.53
N TYR A 67 7.56 -5.87 2.44
CA TYR A 67 7.68 -5.48 3.84
C TYR A 67 8.59 -4.27 4.03
N ARG A 68 9.66 -4.15 3.23
CA ARG A 68 10.51 -2.94 3.19
C ARG A 68 9.70 -1.70 2.78
N ARG A 69 8.78 -1.82 1.82
CA ARG A 69 7.91 -0.72 1.40
C ARG A 69 6.92 -0.33 2.48
N ILE A 70 6.34 -1.27 3.22
CA ILE A 70 5.45 -0.97 4.36
C ILE A 70 6.21 -0.17 5.42
N ALA A 71 7.40 -0.62 5.81
CA ALA A 71 8.22 0.07 6.80
C ALA A 71 8.57 1.51 6.34
N ASN A 72 9.00 1.66 5.09
CA ASN A 72 9.29 2.97 4.50
C ASN A 72 8.04 3.87 4.44
N ALA A 73 6.90 3.32 4.04
CA ALA A 73 5.65 4.07 3.99
C ALA A 73 5.27 4.59 5.39
N ASN A 74 5.35 3.74 6.40
CA ASN A 74 5.09 4.12 7.80
C ASN A 74 6.06 5.18 8.33
N GLN A 75 7.31 5.17 7.89
CA GLN A 75 8.29 6.17 8.27
C GLN A 75 8.05 7.52 7.58
N LYS A 76 7.74 7.51 6.28
CA LYS A 76 7.72 8.72 5.44
C LYS A 76 6.36 9.40 5.35
N TYR A 77 5.28 8.63 5.39
CA TYR A 77 3.94 9.12 5.04
C TYR A 77 2.97 9.07 6.21
N ARG A 78 3.46 9.00 7.45
CA ARG A 78 2.62 9.10 8.64
C ARG A 78 1.95 10.48 8.69
N ALA A 79 0.63 10.52 8.84
CA ALA A 79 -0.09 11.79 9.00
C ALA A 79 0.00 12.30 10.45
N ALA A 80 -0.05 13.62 10.65
CA ALA A 80 -0.03 14.21 11.99
C ALA A 80 -1.26 13.81 12.84
N SER A 81 -2.36 13.41 12.19
CA SER A 81 -3.55 12.84 12.83
C SER A 81 -3.31 11.48 13.52
N GLY A 82 -2.11 10.90 13.38
CA GLY A 82 -1.77 9.58 13.92
C GLY A 82 -2.03 8.43 12.95
N THR A 83 -2.55 8.71 11.75
CA THR A 83 -2.75 7.68 10.72
C THR A 83 -1.40 7.09 10.32
N PRO A 84 -1.20 5.76 10.44
CA PRO A 84 0.04 5.13 10.04
C PRO A 84 0.24 5.27 8.53
N GLY A 85 1.49 5.43 8.09
CA GLY A 85 1.78 5.73 6.70
C GLY A 85 1.22 4.72 5.71
N TRP A 86 1.21 3.42 6.06
CA TRP A 86 0.61 2.38 5.21
C TRP A 86 -0.86 2.64 4.89
N ARG A 87 -1.63 3.28 5.79
CA ARG A 87 -3.06 3.64 5.58
C ARG A 87 -3.27 4.94 4.81
N THR A 88 -2.22 5.73 4.55
CA THR A 88 -2.35 6.97 3.77
C THR A 88 -2.36 6.69 2.28
N ASP A 89 -2.88 7.62 1.47
CA ASP A 89 -2.92 7.44 0.02
C ASP A 89 -1.51 7.35 -0.57
N ARG A 90 -0.57 8.20 -0.12
CA ARG A 90 0.85 8.11 -0.51
C ARG A 90 1.46 6.76 -0.13
N GLY A 91 1.21 6.27 1.09
CA GLY A 91 1.74 4.98 1.52
C GLY A 91 1.14 3.80 0.77
N ARG A 92 -0.16 3.82 0.49
CA ARG A 92 -0.83 2.81 -0.34
C ARG A 92 -0.19 2.71 -1.73
N ILE A 93 0.03 3.85 -2.38
CA ILE A 93 0.67 3.90 -3.71
C ILE A 93 2.12 3.44 -3.63
N TYR A 94 2.87 3.89 -2.62
CA TYR A 94 4.25 3.47 -2.40
C TYR A 94 4.39 1.96 -2.17
N ILE A 95 3.47 1.35 -1.41
CA ILE A 95 3.47 -0.11 -1.19
C ILE A 95 3.13 -0.85 -2.50
N SER A 96 2.11 -0.38 -3.20
CA SER A 96 1.60 -1.04 -4.41
C SER A 96 2.59 -0.99 -5.57
N PHE A 97 3.23 0.16 -5.80
CA PHE A 97 4.04 0.41 -6.99
C PHE A 97 5.51 0.71 -6.70
N GLY A 98 5.88 0.89 -5.43
CA GLY A 98 7.23 1.30 -5.05
C GLY A 98 7.43 2.82 -5.12
N PRO A 99 8.68 3.31 -5.00
CA PRO A 99 8.98 4.72 -5.14
C PRO A 99 8.62 5.22 -6.55
N PRO A 100 8.16 6.47 -6.69
CA PRO A 100 7.99 7.08 -8.01
C PRO A 100 9.34 7.29 -8.69
N ASP A 101 9.33 7.34 -10.02
CA ASP A 101 10.51 7.67 -10.82
C ASP A 101 10.91 9.15 -10.66
N GLU A 102 9.92 10.04 -10.58
CA GLU A 102 10.09 11.47 -10.33
C GLU A 102 9.10 11.90 -9.24
N LEU A 103 9.59 12.70 -8.28
CA LEU A 103 8.78 13.27 -7.19
C LEU A 103 9.01 14.78 -7.19
N GLU A 104 7.92 15.54 -7.37
CA GLU A 104 7.90 16.99 -7.24
C GLU A 104 7.03 17.38 -6.04
N SER A 105 7.61 18.14 -5.10
CA SER A 105 6.89 18.64 -3.93
C SER A 105 6.65 20.14 -4.06
N HIS A 106 5.39 20.54 -3.91
CA HIS A 106 4.95 21.91 -4.01
C HIS A 106 4.47 22.39 -2.64
N PRO A 107 5.09 23.43 -2.05
CA PRO A 107 4.62 23.98 -0.78
C PRO A 107 3.31 24.75 -0.99
N VAL A 108 2.69 25.18 0.12
CA VAL A 108 1.54 26.09 0.07
C VAL A 108 1.94 27.39 -0.64
N VAL A 109 1.16 27.80 -1.65
CA VAL A 109 1.35 29.06 -2.39
C VAL A 109 0.03 29.82 -2.47
N GLY A 110 -0.06 30.95 -1.75
CA GLY A 110 -1.29 31.73 -1.67
C GLY A 110 -2.42 30.90 -1.05
N SER A 111 -3.50 30.71 -1.80
CA SER A 111 -4.63 29.84 -1.44
C SER A 111 -4.51 28.40 -1.93
N THR A 112 -3.40 28.05 -2.61
CA THR A 112 -3.16 26.70 -3.13
C THR A 112 -2.54 25.85 -2.03
N PRO A 113 -3.17 24.73 -1.62
CA PRO A 113 -2.59 23.81 -0.64
C PRO A 113 -1.30 23.18 -1.14
N ALA A 114 -0.49 22.66 -0.21
CA ALA A 114 0.69 21.88 -0.58
C ALA A 114 0.27 20.58 -1.28
N TYR A 115 1.06 20.14 -2.26
CA TYR A 115 0.83 18.87 -2.96
C TYR A 115 2.13 18.22 -3.43
N ASP A 116 2.12 16.90 -3.54
CA ASP A 116 3.17 16.11 -4.17
C ASP A 116 2.67 15.56 -5.51
N ALA A 117 3.46 15.70 -6.57
CA ALA A 117 3.25 15.05 -7.86
C ALA A 117 4.25 13.91 -8.04
N TRP A 118 3.74 12.69 -8.19
CA TRP A 118 4.51 11.47 -8.35
C TRP A 118 4.35 10.96 -9.77
N ARG A 119 5.46 10.82 -10.49
CA ARG A 119 5.46 10.25 -11.83
C ARG A 119 6.01 8.83 -11.81
N TYR A 120 5.29 7.94 -12.48
CA TYR A 120 5.72 6.60 -12.81
C TYR A 120 5.80 6.47 -14.34
N ARG A 121 6.99 6.21 -14.87
CA ARG A 121 7.24 6.03 -16.30
C ARG A 121 6.52 4.81 -16.83
N MET A 122 6.41 3.76 -16.01
CA MET A 122 5.65 2.56 -16.33
C MET A 122 5.12 1.89 -15.06
N ILE A 123 3.81 1.64 -15.04
CA ILE A 123 3.18 0.79 -14.03
C ILE A 123 2.57 -0.43 -14.76
N PRO A 124 3.05 -1.66 -14.48
CA PRO A 124 2.48 -2.87 -15.06
C PRO A 124 0.97 -2.96 -14.82
N GLY A 125 0.20 -3.19 -15.88
CA GLY A 125 -1.26 -3.28 -15.82
C GLY A 125 -2.02 -1.95 -15.74
N VAL A 126 -1.33 -0.81 -15.59
CA VAL A 126 -1.96 0.52 -15.60
C VAL A 126 -1.59 1.29 -16.86
N GLY A 127 -0.29 1.47 -17.16
CA GLY A 127 0.14 2.22 -18.34
C GLY A 127 1.52 2.88 -18.21
N LYS A 128 1.83 3.74 -19.18
CA LYS A 128 3.04 4.57 -19.22
C LYS A 128 2.73 6.00 -18.78
N ASP A 129 3.74 6.69 -18.26
CA ASP A 129 3.68 8.11 -17.86
C ASP A 129 2.48 8.44 -16.95
N VAL A 130 2.28 7.61 -15.93
CA VAL A 130 1.22 7.79 -14.94
C VAL A 130 1.66 8.85 -13.94
N ILE A 131 0.88 9.92 -13.81
CA ILE A 131 1.07 10.97 -12.81
C ILE A 131 -0.01 10.83 -11.75
N MET A 132 0.40 10.83 -10.49
CA MET A 132 -0.48 10.81 -9.33
C MET A 132 -0.18 12.03 -8.47
N GLU A 133 -1.20 12.81 -8.15
CA GLU A 133 -1.06 13.96 -7.28
C GLU A 133 -1.71 13.71 -5.94
N PHE A 134 -1.04 14.17 -4.88
CA PHE A 134 -1.54 14.07 -3.51
C PHE A 134 -1.56 15.45 -2.89
N VAL A 135 -2.71 15.88 -2.37
CA VAL A 135 -2.92 17.24 -1.86
C VAL A 135 -3.13 17.19 -0.35
N ASP A 136 -2.41 18.02 0.39
CA ASP A 136 -2.66 18.25 1.81
C ASP A 136 -3.57 19.46 2.02
N SER A 137 -4.87 19.24 1.87
CA SER A 137 -5.88 20.30 2.08
C SER A 137 -5.98 20.76 3.53
N SER A 138 -5.46 19.97 4.47
CA SER A 138 -5.59 20.22 5.91
C SER A 138 -4.37 20.92 6.52
N GLY A 139 -3.21 20.85 5.85
CA GLY A 139 -1.91 21.23 6.41
C GLY A 139 -1.40 20.26 7.50
N ALA A 140 -2.06 19.12 7.71
CA ALA A 140 -1.73 18.14 8.75
C ALA A 140 -0.88 16.97 8.22
N GLY A 141 -0.39 17.04 6.99
CA GLY A 141 0.39 15.98 6.35
C GLY A 141 -0.43 14.77 5.90
N ASP A 142 -1.77 14.83 5.95
CA ASP A 142 -2.67 13.81 5.41
C ASP A 142 -2.92 14.07 3.92
N TYR A 143 -1.88 13.87 3.11
CA TYR A 143 -1.92 14.04 1.66
C TYR A 143 -2.89 13.02 1.04
N ARG A 144 -3.95 13.52 0.40
CA ARG A 144 -4.99 12.70 -0.26
C ARG A 144 -4.83 12.71 -1.76
N MET A 145 -5.01 11.56 -2.39
CA MET A 145 -4.93 11.44 -3.84
C MET A 145 -6.01 12.31 -4.50
N SER A 146 -5.59 13.21 -5.39
CA SER A 146 -6.48 14.01 -6.22
C SER A 146 -6.71 13.32 -7.56
N LEU A 147 -7.96 13.27 -8.00
CA LEU A 147 -8.32 12.87 -9.37
C LEU A 147 -8.30 14.06 -10.35
N ASP A 148 -8.10 15.28 -9.84
CA ASP A 148 -8.08 16.52 -10.64
C ASP A 148 -6.84 17.34 -10.27
N PRO A 149 -5.79 17.30 -11.11
CA PRO A 149 -4.57 18.07 -10.90
C PRO A 149 -4.75 19.59 -10.87
N ASN A 150 -5.86 20.09 -11.41
CA ASN A 150 -6.10 21.52 -11.57
C ASN A 150 -7.33 22.02 -10.83
N GLY A 151 -8.02 21.16 -10.07
CA GLY A 151 -9.21 21.55 -9.31
C GLY A 151 -10.17 22.44 -10.11
N LYS A 152 -10.35 22.22 -11.41
CA LYS A 152 -11.40 22.92 -12.16
C LYS A 152 -12.70 22.24 -11.83
N LYS A 153 -13.28 22.63 -10.71
CA LYS A 153 -14.72 22.45 -10.46
C LYS A 153 -15.45 22.89 -11.73
N LYS A 154 -16.14 21.94 -12.37
CA LYS A 154 -17.21 22.28 -13.31
C LYS A 154 -18.30 23.05 -12.56
#